data_AF-A0A854ZHT5-F1
#
_entry.id   AF-A0A854ZHT5-F1
#
_cell.length_a   1.000
_cell.length_b   1.000
_cell.length_c   1.000
_cell.angle_alpha   90.00
_cell.angle_beta   90.00
_cell.angle_gamma   90.00
#
_symmetry.space_group_name_H-M   'P 1'
#
loop_
_entity.id
_entity.type
_entity.pdbx_description
1 polymer ?
#
loop_
_entity_poly.entity_id
_entity_poly.type
_entity_poly.pdbx_seq_one_letter_code
_entity_poly.pdbx_strand_id
1 'polypeptide(L)'
;MLKINQNVSKDAQTRTLLKELLKVHQIHQAYNVRDLTDADEQILEKAFNLTREMMPKISTKKIKFADKKWDSLFNFLMAEQIAFARVLASGDDNLNGYVQAKNQAQQAYALAETAINNLENEK
;
A
#
# COMPACT_ATOMS: atom_id res chain seq x y z
N MET A 1 8.75 5.30 12.01
CA MET A 1 8.91 4.33 10.89
C MET A 1 8.84 2.92 11.43
N LEU A 2 7.78 2.20 11.06
CA LEU A 2 7.53 0.80 11.41
C LEU A 2 8.72 -0.11 11.12
N LYS A 3 9.15 -0.86 12.14
CA LYS A 3 10.23 -1.85 12.01
C LYS A 3 9.70 -3.16 11.43
N ILE A 4 9.86 -3.35 10.12
CA ILE A 4 9.46 -4.60 9.44
C ILE A 4 10.60 -5.64 9.48
N ASN A 5 10.55 -6.54 10.45
CA ASN A 5 11.54 -7.61 10.68
C ASN A 5 10.88 -9.00 10.77
N GLN A 6 11.64 -10.04 11.13
CA GLN A 6 11.15 -11.43 11.17
C GLN A 6 10.00 -11.67 12.17
N ASN A 7 9.78 -10.77 13.11
CA ASN A 7 8.65 -10.83 14.04
C ASN A 7 7.34 -10.38 13.39
N VAL A 8 7.37 -9.70 12.24
CA VAL A 8 6.19 -9.30 11.47
C VAL A 8 5.69 -10.43 10.58
N SER A 9 6.62 -11.14 9.93
CA SER A 9 6.35 -12.35 9.17
C SER A 9 7.62 -13.18 9.05
N LYS A 10 7.49 -14.51 9.08
CA LYS A 10 8.61 -15.42 8.83
C LYS A 10 9.05 -15.39 7.37
N ASP A 11 8.14 -15.11 6.44
CA ASP A 11 8.44 -15.05 5.01
C ASP A 11 9.09 -13.72 4.61
N ALA A 12 10.28 -13.80 4.02
CA ALA A 12 11.02 -12.62 3.55
C ALA A 12 10.30 -11.88 2.44
N GLN A 13 9.64 -12.59 1.51
CA GLN A 13 8.93 -11.95 0.41
C GLN A 13 7.70 -11.18 0.91
N THR A 14 6.94 -11.75 1.84
CA THR A 14 5.85 -11.05 2.55
C THR A 14 6.35 -9.75 3.21
N ARG A 15 7.50 -9.79 3.91
CA ARG A 15 8.08 -8.58 4.51
C ARG A 15 8.52 -7.55 3.47
N THR A 16 9.10 -7.99 2.35
CA THR A 16 9.50 -7.10 1.26
C THR A 16 8.30 -6.42 0.62
N LEU A 17 7.23 -7.18 0.33
CA LEU A 17 5.99 -6.64 -0.20
C LEU A 17 5.39 -5.58 0.75
N LEU A 18 5.31 -5.87 2.05
CA LEU A 18 4.80 -4.89 3.03
C LEU A 18 5.64 -3.60 3.05
N LYS A 19 6.97 -3.70 2.93
CA LYS A 19 7.84 -2.52 2.85
C LYS A 19 7.61 -1.69 1.59
N GLU A 20 7.43 -2.32 0.43
CA GLU A 20 7.16 -1.59 -0.80
C GLU A 20 5.77 -0.94 -0.76
N LEU A 21 4.77 -1.62 -0.21
CA LEU A 21 3.44 -1.05 0.03
C LEU A 21 3.45 0.18 0.94
N LEU A 22 4.26 0.17 2.01
CA LEU A 22 4.45 1.34 2.87
C LEU A 22 5.09 2.53 2.13
N LYS A 23 5.92 2.29 1.13
CA LYS A 23 6.44 3.38 0.29
C LYS A 23 5.38 3.94 -0.64
N VAL A 24 4.52 3.09 -1.22
CA VAL A 24 3.37 3.56 -2.00
C VAL A 24 2.50 4.49 -1.16
N HIS A 25 2.24 4.12 0.10
CA HIS A 25 1.51 4.95 1.04
C HIS A 25 2.15 6.34 1.27
N GLN A 26 3.48 6.38 1.45
CA GLN A 26 4.23 7.64 1.55
C GLN A 26 4.14 8.48 0.26
N ILE A 27 4.18 7.83 -0.90
CA ILE A 27 4.06 8.50 -2.19
C ILE A 27 2.66 9.04 -2.40
N HIS A 28 1.61 8.29 -2.02
CA HIS A 28 0.24 8.76 -2.11
C HIS A 28 0.02 10.00 -1.22
N GLN A 29 0.60 10.03 -0.01
CA GLN A 29 0.61 11.24 0.82
C GLN A 29 1.29 12.42 0.10
N ALA A 30 2.45 12.18 -0.50
CA ALA A 30 3.18 13.21 -1.23
C ALA A 30 2.41 13.71 -2.46
N TYR A 31 1.76 12.81 -3.20
CA TYR A 31 0.95 13.12 -4.37
C TYR A 31 -0.20 14.09 -4.07
N ASN A 32 -0.72 14.08 -2.83
CA ASN A 32 -1.76 15.01 -2.41
C ASN A 32 -1.27 16.46 -2.24
N VAL A 33 0.04 16.70 -2.23
CA VAL A 33 0.64 18.03 -1.99
C VAL A 33 1.66 18.45 -3.04
N ARG A 34 2.08 17.54 -3.92
CA ARG A 34 3.02 17.80 -5.02
C ARG A 34 2.84 16.76 -6.14
N ASP A 35 3.32 17.10 -7.33
CA ASP A 35 3.43 16.14 -8.43
C ASP A 35 4.44 15.02 -8.10
N LEU A 36 4.27 13.87 -8.76
CA LEU A 36 5.20 12.75 -8.67
C LEU A 36 6.55 13.13 -9.29
N THR A 37 7.63 12.68 -8.65
CA THR A 37 8.98 12.75 -9.19
C THR A 37 9.33 11.44 -9.89
N ASP A 38 10.33 11.44 -10.76
CA ASP A 38 10.89 10.22 -11.38
C ASP A 38 11.23 9.14 -10.33
N ALA A 39 11.69 9.55 -9.15
CA ALA A 39 11.99 8.63 -8.05
C ALA A 39 10.72 7.99 -7.48
N ASP A 40 9.63 8.75 -7.35
CA ASP A 40 8.34 8.20 -6.91
C ASP A 40 7.82 7.21 -7.94
N GLU A 41 7.86 7.55 -9.23
CA GLU A 41 7.42 6.69 -10.32
C GLU A 41 8.17 5.35 -10.34
N GLN A 42 9.50 5.37 -10.18
CA GLN A 42 10.31 4.15 -10.08
C GLN A 42 9.92 3.28 -8.88
N ILE A 43 9.60 3.89 -7.74
CA ILE A 43 9.15 3.17 -6.55
C ILE A 43 7.76 2.56 -6.78
N LEU A 44 6.84 3.32 -7.39
CA LEU A 44 5.49 2.84 -7.74
C LEU A 44 5.57 1.66 -8.70
N GLU A 45 6.35 1.77 -9.78
CA GLU A 45 6.56 0.70 -10.74
C GLU A 45 7.09 -0.57 -10.05
N LYS A 46 8.11 -0.43 -9.20
CA LYS A 46 8.68 -1.54 -8.43
C LYS A 46 7.62 -2.19 -7.53
N ALA A 47 6.86 -1.40 -6.79
CA ALA A 47 5.83 -1.90 -5.86
C ALA A 47 4.70 -2.61 -6.59
N PHE A 48 4.23 -2.06 -7.71
CA PHE A 48 3.19 -2.66 -8.54
C PHE A 48 3.66 -3.98 -9.17
N ASN A 49 4.88 -4.01 -9.69
CA ASN A 49 5.48 -5.24 -10.25
C ASN A 49 5.62 -6.33 -9.20
N LEU A 50 6.12 -6.00 -8.01
CA LEU A 50 6.24 -6.95 -6.91
C LEU A 50 4.86 -7.47 -6.45
N THR A 51 3.87 -6.58 -6.35
CA THR A 51 2.51 -7.00 -6.01
C THR A 51 1.94 -7.96 -7.05
N ARG A 52 2.16 -7.69 -8.34
CA ARG A 52 1.72 -8.56 -9.44
C ARG A 52 2.39 -9.93 -9.38
N GLU A 53 3.70 -9.98 -9.13
CA GLU A 53 4.44 -11.24 -8.94
C GLU A 53 3.90 -12.05 -7.76
N MET A 54 3.59 -11.36 -6.66
CA MET A 54 3.07 -11.96 -5.43
C MET A 54 1.58 -12.32 -5.49
N MET A 55 0.85 -11.88 -6.52
CA MET A 55 -0.61 -12.03 -6.63
C MET A 55 -1.11 -13.47 -6.44
N PRO A 56 -0.46 -14.53 -7.00
CA PRO A 56 -0.89 -15.90 -6.74
C PRO A 56 -0.88 -16.27 -5.26
N LYS A 57 0.10 -15.77 -4.49
CA LYS A 57 0.18 -16.00 -3.04
C LYS A 57 -0.85 -15.17 -2.28
N ILE A 58 -1.12 -13.93 -2.72
CA ILE A 58 -2.14 -13.05 -2.15
C ILE A 58 -3.53 -13.68 -2.33
N SER A 59 -3.89 -14.03 -3.56
CA SER A 59 -5.20 -14.61 -3.91
C SER A 59 -5.47 -15.95 -3.22
N THR A 60 -4.43 -16.75 -3.00
CA THR A 60 -4.54 -18.03 -2.27
C THR A 60 -4.38 -17.91 -0.75
N LYS A 61 -4.37 -16.67 -0.21
CA LYS A 61 -4.24 -16.38 1.24
C LYS A 61 -3.02 -17.05 1.89
N LYS A 62 -1.92 -17.17 1.12
CA LYS A 62 -0.64 -17.75 1.56
C LYS A 62 0.28 -16.72 2.20
N ILE A 63 -0.05 -15.43 2.11
CA ILE A 63 0.58 -14.38 2.92
C ILE A 63 0.21 -14.62 4.38
N LYS A 64 1.22 -14.68 5.26
CA LYS A 64 1.05 -14.90 6.70
C LYS A 64 1.82 -13.85 7.48
N PHE A 65 1.12 -13.12 8.32
CA PHE A 65 1.72 -12.23 9.31
C PHE A 65 1.67 -12.84 10.70
N ALA A 66 2.44 -12.27 11.62
CA ALA A 66 2.56 -12.76 12.98
C ALA A 66 1.28 -12.56 13.81
N ASP A 67 0.53 -11.50 13.53
CA ASP A 67 -0.75 -11.22 14.17
C ASP A 67 -1.71 -10.48 13.23
N LYS A 68 -2.97 -10.36 13.69
CA LYS A 68 -4.07 -9.75 12.93
C LYS A 68 -3.88 -8.27 12.63
N LYS A 69 -3.08 -7.53 13.41
CA LYS A 69 -2.86 -6.10 13.20
C LYS A 69 -2.02 -5.89 11.94
N TRP A 70 -1.00 -6.73 11.75
CA TRP A 70 -0.21 -6.77 10.52
C TRP A 70 -1.01 -7.25 9.31
N ASP A 71 -1.88 -8.27 9.47
CA ASP A 71 -2.81 -8.67 8.41
C ASP A 71 -3.73 -7.50 8.00
N SER A 72 -4.24 -6.74 8.98
CA SER A 72 -5.13 -5.60 8.74
C SER A 72 -4.41 -4.47 8.00
N LEU A 73 -3.22 -4.09 8.48
CA LEU A 73 -2.38 -3.09 7.80
C LEU A 73 -2.09 -3.49 6.36
N PHE A 74 -1.70 -4.75 6.12
CA PHE A 74 -1.44 -5.26 4.78
C PHE A 74 -2.66 -5.12 3.86
N ASN A 75 -3.85 -5.47 4.35
CA ASN A 75 -5.08 -5.37 3.55
C ASN A 75 -5.43 -3.91 3.23
N PHE A 76 -5.24 -2.98 4.17
CA PHE A 76 -5.48 -1.55 3.91
C PHE A 76 -4.50 -0.99 2.88
N LEU A 77 -3.20 -1.29 3.02
CA LEU A 77 -2.19 -0.84 2.06
C LEU A 77 -2.40 -1.46 0.67
N MET A 78 -2.84 -2.72 0.59
CA MET A 78 -3.20 -3.34 -0.69
C MET A 78 -4.40 -2.65 -1.35
N ALA A 79 -5.44 -2.34 -0.57
CA ALA A 79 -6.61 -1.61 -1.06
C ALA A 79 -6.24 -0.20 -1.53
N GLU A 80 -5.39 0.49 -0.78
CA GLU A 80 -4.86 1.80 -1.12
C GLU A 80 -4.08 1.75 -2.43
N GLN A 81 -3.12 0.83 -2.56
CA GLN A 81 -2.33 0.69 -3.79
C GLN A 81 -3.21 0.46 -5.02
N ILE A 82 -4.23 -0.39 -4.92
CA ILE A 82 -5.15 -0.67 -6.03
C ILE A 82 -5.95 0.57 -6.41
N ALA A 83 -6.49 1.29 -5.43
CA ALA A 83 -7.26 2.51 -5.70
C ALA A 83 -6.37 3.63 -6.23
N PHE A 84 -5.16 3.79 -5.68
CA PHE A 84 -4.21 4.80 -6.12
C PHE A 84 -3.71 4.53 -7.54
N ALA A 85 -3.42 3.28 -7.90
CA ALA A 85 -3.10 2.92 -9.28
C ALA A 85 -4.23 3.30 -10.26
N ARG A 86 -5.50 3.20 -9.84
CA ARG A 86 -6.64 3.66 -10.66
C ARG A 86 -6.70 5.18 -10.79
N VAL A 87 -6.35 5.92 -9.73
CA VAL A 87 -6.23 7.39 -9.80
C VAL A 87 -5.20 7.78 -10.85
N LEU A 88 -4.02 7.15 -10.81
CA LEU A 88 -2.93 7.41 -11.75
C LEU A 88 -3.28 6.99 -13.19
N ALA A 89 -4.00 5.89 -13.38
CA ALA A 89 -4.35 5.38 -14.71
C ALA A 89 -5.56 6.05 -15.36
N SER A 90 -6.53 6.54 -14.57
CA SER A 90 -7.78 7.11 -15.11
C SER A 90 -7.59 8.55 -15.58
N GLY A 91 -6.62 9.28 -15.00
CA GLY A 91 -6.50 10.72 -15.20
C GLY A 91 -7.83 11.46 -14.94
N ASP A 92 -7.95 12.70 -15.41
CA ASP A 92 -9.21 13.44 -15.36
C ASP A 92 -10.16 13.10 -16.53
N ASP A 93 -9.74 12.23 -17.45
CA ASP A 93 -10.46 11.89 -18.69
C ASP A 93 -11.79 11.17 -18.45
N ASN A 94 -11.91 10.49 -17.31
CA ASN A 94 -13.17 9.95 -16.79
C ASN A 94 -13.40 10.46 -15.37
N LEU A 95 -13.87 11.71 -15.26
CA LEU A 95 -14.06 12.43 -13.99
C LEU A 95 -14.80 11.61 -12.92
N ASN A 96 -15.86 10.87 -13.29
CA ASN A 96 -16.60 10.05 -12.33
C ASN A 96 -15.76 8.86 -11.82
N GLY A 97 -15.04 8.19 -12.72
CA GLY A 97 -14.14 7.10 -12.37
C GLY A 97 -12.96 7.58 -11.52
N TYR A 98 -12.39 8.74 -11.87
CA TYR A 98 -11.33 9.40 -11.11
C TYR A 98 -11.77 9.76 -9.70
N VAL A 99 -12.91 10.44 -9.54
CA VAL A 99 -13.44 10.84 -8.22
C VAL A 99 -13.72 9.61 -7.36
N GLN A 100 -14.28 8.54 -7.94
CA GLN A 100 -14.50 7.29 -7.21
C GLN A 100 -13.17 6.65 -6.76
N ALA A 101 -12.18 6.56 -7.66
CA ALA A 101 -10.87 6.00 -7.34
C ALA A 101 -10.16 6.83 -6.26
N LYS A 102 -10.22 8.16 -6.36
CA LYS A 102 -9.64 9.10 -5.38
C LYS A 102 -10.27 8.94 -4.01
N ASN A 103 -11.60 8.84 -3.93
CA ASN A 103 -12.31 8.60 -2.68
C ASN A 103 -11.93 7.25 -2.05
N GLN A 104 -11.80 6.20 -2.86
CA GLN A 104 -11.36 4.88 -2.38
C GLN A 104 -9.91 4.91 -1.88
N ALA A 105 -9.01 5.58 -2.60
CA ALA A 105 -7.61 5.72 -2.21
C ALA A 105 -7.51 6.48 -0.88
N GLN A 106 -8.25 7.59 -0.72
CA GLN A 106 -8.22 8.39 0.50
C GLN A 106 -8.79 7.65 1.71
N GLN A 107 -9.86 6.87 1.54
CA GLN A 107 -10.41 6.04 2.62
C GLN A 107 -9.42 4.95 3.06
N ALA A 108 -8.81 4.26 2.09
CA ALA A 108 -7.83 3.23 2.37
C ALA A 108 -6.56 3.81 3.03
N TYR A 109 -6.10 4.97 2.56
CA TYR A 109 -5.00 5.73 3.16
C TYR A 109 -5.28 6.03 4.64
N ALA A 110 -6.46 6.57 4.97
CA ALA A 110 -6.80 6.91 6.35
C ALA A 110 -6.82 5.67 7.27
N LEU A 111 -7.30 4.52 6.77
CA LEU A 111 -7.29 3.26 7.50
C LEU A 111 -5.86 2.72 7.68
N ALA A 112 -5.03 2.78 6.64
CA ALA A 112 -3.62 2.41 6.69
C ALA A 112 -2.87 3.28 7.71
N GLU A 113 -3.06 4.60 7.64
CA GLU A 113 -2.43 5.57 8.55
C GLU A 113 -2.83 5.32 10.01
N THR A 114 -4.11 5.05 10.27
CA THR A 114 -4.59 4.68 11.61
C THR A 114 -3.92 3.38 12.09
N ALA A 115 -3.84 2.35 11.24
CA ALA A 115 -3.19 1.09 11.59
C ALA A 115 -1.68 1.25 11.83
N ILE A 116 -1.01 2.07 11.02
CA ILE A 116 0.41 2.43 11.19
C ILE A 116 0.62 3.09 12.55
N ASN A 117 -0.15 4.13 12.86
CA ASN A 117 -0.03 4.87 14.11
C ASN A 117 -0.29 3.98 15.33
N ASN A 118 -1.26 3.07 15.26
CA ASN A 118 -1.50 2.11 16.35
C ASN A 118 -0.30 1.18 16.57
N LEU A 119 0.26 0.61 15.49
CA LEU A 119 1.42 -0.28 15.56
C LEU A 119 2.70 0.45 16.03
N GLU A 120 2.86 1.74 15.74
CA GLU A 120 4.01 2.52 16.22
C GLU A 120 3.90 2.91 17.69
N ASN A 121 2.68 3.05 18.22
CA ASN A 121 2.41 3.45 19.60
C ASN A 121 2.27 2.27 20.59
N GLU A 122 2.24 1.04 20.09
CA GLU A 122 2.34 -0.17 20.92
C GLU A 122 3.78 -0.31 21.46
N LYS A 123 4.00 0.26 22.65
CA LYS A 123 5.21 0.08 23.46
C LYS A 123 5.05 -1.09 24.43
#